data_AF-A0A8S2P1U6-F1
#
_entry.id   AF-A0A8S2P1U6-F1
#
_cell.length_a   1.000
_cell.length_b   1.000
_cell.length_c   1.000
_cell.angle_alpha   90.00
_cell.angle_beta   90.00
_cell.angle_gamma   90.00
#
_symmetry.space_group_name_H-M   'P 1'
#
loop_
_entity.id
_entity.type
_entity.pdbx_description
1 polymer ?
#
loop_
_entity_poly.entity_id
_entity_poly.type
_entity_poly.pdbx_seq_one_letter_code
_entity_poly.pdbx_strand_id
1 'polypeptide(L)'
;MYNPTRPEGWMQASFILFLLFFSYYMLFAFDPPSDGIPSIHWTEVVVIIIISTMLIEDIRQFICQDNLFIGGKIHNYFLASRFFNIMSVAAYILFYVGLILRFQNAYDQDSFSAARIALAYDLEIWFICSLKFIGVAQKLGPKLVMIRKMIIDLFFFTYIILIAMSAYGIASRAMHFYGTFDFDGRAIFRNIIYPVYYFMYGSFDDERQLLDADGYNNSTAIATQVLLAFHMLFVNILLINLLIAMFSYTFQQVQDHTDLVWRYERYTLIREYFDRPTLFPPFIIISHIYELIKYIYRRLPTNRQQSFGRKSEAKTFKMIAANKSVEKDWTDFESYATNVYARSLLTSQPTTAIVPSTTNSQEAAGDIQTSMMTDFKQLNEDVTSMKKAVIDLRAHAEEVSTCMKWMMEAMSRVKMSKDPPPPLKLSVTTTDLRSDT
;
A
#
# COMPACT_ATOMS: atom_id res chain seq x y z
N MET A 1 -15.99 25.80 -6.96
CA MET A 1 -16.23 24.36 -7.17
C MET A 1 -14.98 23.80 -7.87
N TYR A 2 -13.95 23.42 -7.11
CA TYR A 2 -12.68 22.93 -7.65
C TYR A 2 -12.71 21.41 -7.59
N ASN A 3 -12.64 20.74 -8.74
CA ASN A 3 -12.80 19.30 -8.84
C ASN A 3 -11.47 18.62 -8.43
N PRO A 4 -11.41 17.89 -7.29
CA PRO A 4 -10.16 17.44 -6.68
C PRO A 4 -9.49 16.25 -7.41
N THR A 5 -10.08 15.73 -8.49
CA THR A 5 -9.58 14.55 -9.22
C THR A 5 -8.76 14.88 -10.47
N ARG A 6 -8.64 16.17 -10.84
CA ARG A 6 -7.92 16.63 -12.04
C ARG A 6 -6.50 17.26 -11.85
N PRO A 7 -5.88 17.38 -10.65
CA PRO A 7 -4.58 18.03 -10.53
C PRO A 7 -3.40 17.16 -11.04
N GLU A 8 -3.56 15.84 -11.16
CA GLU A 8 -2.46 14.93 -11.53
C GLU A 8 -1.83 15.25 -12.88
N GLY A 9 -2.65 15.42 -13.93
CA GLY A 9 -2.15 15.69 -15.29
C GLY A 9 -1.45 17.05 -15.43
N TRP A 10 -1.90 18.05 -14.68
CA TRP A 10 -1.25 19.37 -14.68
C TRP A 10 0.12 19.32 -14.02
N MET A 11 0.25 18.63 -12.89
CA MET A 11 1.54 18.45 -12.22
C MET A 11 2.53 17.71 -13.13
N GLN A 12 2.08 16.67 -13.82
CA GLN A 12 2.87 15.93 -14.81
C GLN A 12 3.37 16.82 -15.95
N ALA A 13 2.45 17.53 -16.62
CA ALA A 13 2.79 18.43 -17.73
C ALA A 13 3.81 19.49 -17.30
N SER A 14 3.66 19.97 -16.06
CA SER A 14 4.48 21.02 -15.50
C SER A 14 5.90 20.56 -15.13
N PHE A 15 6.05 19.32 -14.67
CA PHE A 15 7.36 18.70 -14.45
C PHE A 15 8.06 18.40 -15.78
N ILE A 16 7.33 17.93 -16.80
CA ILE A 16 7.86 17.77 -18.15
C ILE A 16 8.35 19.11 -18.71
N LEU A 17 7.60 20.19 -18.49
CA LEU A 17 8.02 21.53 -18.88
C LEU A 17 9.31 21.96 -18.17
N PHE A 18 9.45 21.66 -16.88
CA PHE A 18 10.70 21.85 -16.14
C PHE A 18 11.88 21.10 -16.79
N LEU A 19 11.70 19.81 -17.12
CA LEU A 19 12.75 19.02 -17.78
C LEU A 19 13.14 19.60 -19.14
N LEU A 20 12.17 20.12 -19.91
CA LEU A 20 12.44 20.79 -21.17
C LEU A 20 13.24 22.09 -20.99
N PHE A 21 12.90 22.91 -19.99
CA PHE A 21 13.66 24.12 -19.67
C PHE A 21 15.08 23.80 -19.19
N PHE A 22 15.23 22.77 -18.33
CA PHE A 22 16.54 22.37 -17.83
C PHE A 22 17.41 21.77 -18.95
N SER A 23 16.80 20.96 -19.83
CA SER A 23 17.48 20.44 -21.03
C SER A 23 17.89 21.58 -21.97
N TYR A 24 17.01 22.54 -22.24
CA TYR A 24 17.35 23.71 -23.06
C TYR A 24 18.52 24.49 -22.46
N TYR A 25 18.52 24.71 -21.14
CA TYR A 25 19.61 25.38 -20.45
C TYR A 25 20.93 24.64 -20.65
N MET A 26 20.97 23.33 -20.40
CA MET A 26 22.20 22.54 -20.52
C MET A 26 22.73 22.44 -21.96
N LEU A 27 21.86 22.40 -22.96
CA LEU A 27 22.26 22.23 -24.37
C LEU A 27 22.62 23.55 -25.06
N PHE A 28 21.91 24.65 -24.76
CA PHE A 28 21.97 25.87 -25.57
C PHE A 28 22.35 27.13 -24.82
N ALA A 29 22.25 27.15 -23.49
CA ALA A 29 22.43 28.37 -22.69
C ALA A 29 23.42 28.20 -21.54
N PHE A 30 24.20 27.11 -21.54
CA PHE A 30 25.30 26.88 -20.60
C PHE A 30 26.59 27.47 -21.18
N ASP A 31 26.67 28.80 -21.20
CA ASP A 31 27.81 29.50 -21.79
C ASP A 31 29.03 29.51 -20.85
N PRO A 32 30.25 29.42 -21.41
CA PRO A 32 31.47 29.63 -20.65
C PRO A 32 31.60 31.09 -20.22
N PRO A 33 32.25 31.35 -19.08
CA PRO A 33 32.45 32.72 -18.58
C PRO A 33 33.24 33.55 -19.59
N SER A 34 32.64 34.66 -20.06
CA SER A 34 33.28 35.64 -20.93
C SER A 34 33.92 36.74 -20.09
N ASP A 35 35.22 37.00 -20.30
CA ASP A 35 35.97 38.09 -19.64
C ASP A 35 35.97 38.02 -18.09
N GLY A 36 35.98 36.82 -17.52
CA GLY A 36 36.06 36.60 -16.06
C GLY A 36 34.75 36.85 -15.30
N ILE A 37 33.65 37.14 -16.02
CA ILE A 37 32.32 37.29 -15.44
C ILE A 37 31.50 36.05 -15.81
N PRO A 38 30.80 35.42 -14.84
CA PRO A 38 29.85 34.36 -15.15
C PRO A 38 28.77 34.89 -16.09
N SER A 39 28.67 34.33 -17.30
CA SER A 39 27.60 34.63 -18.25
C SER A 39 26.31 33.94 -17.78
N ILE A 40 25.50 34.68 -17.02
CA ILE A 40 24.22 34.17 -16.50
C ILE A 40 23.14 34.39 -17.56
N HIS A 41 22.70 33.31 -18.20
CA HIS A 41 21.55 33.35 -19.10
C HIS A 41 20.25 33.35 -18.30
N TRP A 42 19.19 33.99 -18.80
CA TRP A 42 17.92 34.09 -18.08
C TRP A 42 17.28 32.72 -17.76
N THR A 43 17.52 31.70 -18.61
CA THR A 43 17.03 30.33 -18.36
C THR A 43 17.71 29.66 -17.19
N GLU A 44 18.98 29.99 -16.92
CA GLU A 44 19.69 29.51 -15.73
C GLU A 44 18.98 29.97 -14.47
N VAL A 45 18.66 31.27 -14.40
CA VAL A 45 17.93 31.87 -13.28
C VAL A 45 16.56 31.20 -13.10
N VAL A 46 15.84 30.94 -14.19
CA VAL A 46 14.55 30.22 -14.14
C VAL A 46 14.71 28.81 -13.58
N VAL A 47 15.71 28.04 -14.03
CA VAL A 47 15.97 26.68 -13.52
C VAL A 47 16.34 26.70 -12.03
N ILE A 48 17.22 27.61 -11.61
CA ILE A 48 17.60 27.80 -10.20
C ILE A 48 16.38 28.10 -9.35
N ILE A 49 15.50 29.00 -9.81
CA ILE A 49 14.27 29.36 -9.12
C ILE A 49 13.33 28.16 -9.00
N ILE A 50 13.12 27.40 -10.09
CA ILE A 50 12.26 26.22 -10.08
C ILE A 50 12.77 25.18 -9.09
N ILE A 51 14.04 24.79 -9.19
CA ILE A 51 14.63 23.75 -8.33
C ILE A 51 14.65 24.20 -6.87
N SER A 52 14.99 25.47 -6.60
CA SER A 52 14.95 26.01 -5.23
C SER A 52 13.54 26.00 -4.65
N THR A 53 12.52 26.29 -5.47
CA THR A 53 11.14 26.25 -4.99
C THR A 53 10.67 24.82 -4.73
N MET A 54 11.08 23.87 -5.58
CA MET A 54 10.80 22.45 -5.35
C MET A 54 11.47 21.94 -4.06
N LEU A 55 12.72 22.35 -3.79
CA LEU A 55 13.41 22.03 -2.53
C LEU A 55 12.64 22.58 -1.32
N ILE A 56 12.21 23.85 -1.37
CA ILE A 56 11.46 24.48 -0.27
C ILE A 56 10.16 23.71 0.00
N GLU A 57 9.46 23.27 -1.04
CA GLU A 57 8.21 22.51 -0.92
C GLU A 57 8.44 21.13 -0.31
N ASP A 58 9.52 20.43 -0.69
CA ASP A 58 9.86 19.13 -0.10
C ASP A 58 10.33 19.29 1.36
N ILE A 59 11.07 20.36 1.70
CA ILE A 59 11.42 20.71 3.09
C ILE A 59 10.15 21.00 3.90
N ARG A 60 9.21 21.77 3.34
CA ARG A 60 7.92 22.08 4.00
C ARG A 60 7.16 20.79 4.33
N GLN A 61 7.09 19.85 3.38
CA GLN A 61 6.44 18.56 3.61
C GLN A 61 7.12 17.75 4.70
N PHE A 62 8.45 17.69 4.68
CA PHE A 62 9.21 17.02 5.74
C PHE A 62 8.91 17.61 7.14
N ILE A 63 8.84 18.93 7.25
CA ILE A 63 8.52 19.62 8.52
C ILE A 63 7.07 19.37 8.96
N CYS A 64 6.12 19.42 8.02
CA CYS A 64 4.68 19.32 8.27
C CYS A 64 4.17 17.89 8.52
N GLN A 65 5.02 16.86 8.47
CA GLN A 65 4.60 15.50 8.84
C GLN A 65 4.18 15.43 10.33
N ASP A 66 3.08 14.70 10.60
CA ASP A 66 2.41 14.59 11.91
C ASP A 66 3.25 13.88 13.02
N ASN A 67 4.50 13.52 12.76
CA ASN A 67 5.36 12.83 13.72
C ASN A 67 6.05 13.81 14.70
N LEU A 68 5.92 13.53 16.00
CA LEU A 68 6.53 14.34 17.07
C LEU A 68 8.06 14.15 17.17
N PHE A 69 8.58 13.00 16.75
CA PHE A 69 10.02 12.68 16.79
C PHE A 69 10.71 12.87 15.44
N ILE A 70 11.87 13.54 15.44
CA ILE A 70 12.68 13.79 14.24
C ILE A 70 13.14 12.48 13.59
N GLY A 71 13.54 11.48 14.39
CA GLY A 71 13.90 10.15 13.88
C GLY A 71 12.74 9.42 13.21
N GLY A 72 11.52 9.54 13.78
CA GLY A 72 10.31 8.99 13.18
C GLY A 72 9.87 9.72 11.91
N LYS A 73 10.11 11.02 11.80
CA LYS A 73 9.90 11.80 10.56
C LYS A 73 10.81 11.33 9.44
N ILE A 74 12.10 11.19 9.72
CA ILE A 74 13.08 10.67 8.77
C ILE A 74 12.67 9.26 8.33
N HIS A 75 12.37 8.38 9.27
CA HIS A 75 11.94 7.01 8.96
C HIS A 75 10.70 6.99 8.06
N ASN A 76 9.65 7.76 8.39
CA ASN A 76 8.39 7.77 7.64
C ASN A 76 8.50 8.48 6.28
N TYR A 77 9.24 9.58 6.16
CA TYR A 77 9.50 10.26 4.89
C TYR A 77 10.25 9.37 3.91
N PHE A 78 11.23 8.60 4.42
CA PHE A 78 11.92 7.61 3.62
C PHE A 78 11.09 6.34 3.40
N LEU A 79 10.11 6.00 4.24
CA LEU A 79 9.27 4.80 4.08
C LEU A 79 8.26 4.89 2.93
N ALA A 80 7.69 6.08 2.70
CA ALA A 80 6.55 6.30 1.80
C ALA A 80 6.91 6.23 0.29
N SER A 81 8.17 6.51 -0.07
CA SER A 81 8.71 6.33 -1.43
C SER A 81 10.25 6.25 -1.39
N ARG A 82 10.78 5.17 -0.77
CA ARG A 82 12.22 4.98 -0.50
C ARG A 82 13.14 5.41 -1.64
N PHE A 83 12.82 5.02 -2.87
CA PHE A 83 13.73 5.25 -4.00
C PHE A 83 13.68 6.70 -4.52
N PHE A 84 12.50 7.20 -4.89
CA PHE A 84 12.38 8.51 -5.55
C PHE A 84 12.65 9.68 -4.61
N ASN A 85 12.31 9.56 -3.32
CA ASN A 85 12.61 10.61 -2.34
C ASN A 85 14.11 10.72 -2.07
N ILE A 86 14.83 9.57 -1.99
CA ILE A 86 16.29 9.57 -1.87
C ILE A 86 16.93 10.17 -3.12
N MET A 87 16.49 9.75 -4.31
CA MET A 87 17.00 10.28 -5.58
C MET A 87 16.76 11.79 -5.72
N SER A 88 15.59 12.29 -5.29
CA SER A 88 15.29 13.73 -5.32
C SER A 88 16.20 14.52 -4.35
N VAL A 89 16.46 13.99 -3.15
CA VAL A 89 17.42 14.61 -2.22
C VAL A 89 18.83 14.61 -2.80
N ALA A 90 19.26 13.51 -3.41
CA ALA A 90 20.54 13.43 -4.09
C ALA A 90 20.65 14.43 -5.25
N ALA A 91 19.58 14.60 -6.04
CA ALA A 91 19.49 15.60 -7.09
C ALA A 91 19.68 17.02 -6.53
N TYR A 92 18.92 17.41 -5.50
CA TYR A 92 19.09 18.73 -4.89
C TYR A 92 20.52 18.98 -4.43
N ILE A 93 21.15 18.01 -3.76
CA ILE A 93 22.54 18.13 -3.31
C ILE A 93 23.48 18.31 -4.52
N LEU A 94 23.37 17.45 -5.54
CA LEU A 94 24.21 17.49 -6.73
C LEU A 94 24.04 18.80 -7.51
N PHE A 95 22.81 19.30 -7.62
CA PHE A 95 22.47 20.57 -8.24
C PHE A 95 23.18 21.75 -7.57
N TYR A 96 23.09 21.87 -6.24
CA TYR A 96 23.74 22.97 -5.52
C TYR A 96 25.26 22.82 -5.52
N VAL A 97 25.81 21.61 -5.48
CA VAL A 97 27.25 21.37 -5.68
C VAL A 97 27.67 21.85 -7.07
N GLY A 98 26.91 21.52 -8.12
CA GLY A 98 27.15 21.98 -9.49
C GLY A 98 27.09 23.50 -9.62
N LEU A 99 26.14 24.17 -8.96
CA LEU A 99 26.05 25.63 -8.92
C LEU A 99 27.24 26.26 -8.18
N ILE A 100 27.65 25.71 -7.04
CA ILE A 100 28.81 26.21 -6.29
C ILE A 100 30.06 26.12 -7.17
N LEU A 101 30.28 24.99 -7.84
CA LEU A 101 31.40 24.82 -8.78
C LEU A 101 31.33 25.81 -9.95
N ARG A 102 30.13 26.14 -10.43
CA ARG A 102 29.92 27.13 -11.50
C ARG A 102 30.30 28.55 -11.06
N PHE A 103 30.02 28.95 -9.82
CA PHE A 103 30.24 30.33 -9.36
C PHE A 103 31.54 30.57 -8.57
N GLN A 104 32.05 29.58 -7.84
CA GLN A 104 33.17 29.77 -6.92
C GLN A 104 34.50 29.95 -7.65
N ASN A 105 34.71 29.25 -8.76
CA ASN A 105 35.92 29.29 -9.57
C ASN A 105 35.57 29.55 -11.04
N ALA A 106 34.77 30.59 -11.31
CA ALA A 106 34.35 30.93 -12.66
C ALA A 106 35.52 31.19 -13.63
N TYR A 107 36.74 31.43 -13.13
CA TYR A 107 37.93 31.61 -13.97
C TYR A 107 38.64 30.29 -14.34
N ASP A 108 38.34 29.19 -13.65
CA ASP A 108 39.02 27.90 -13.83
C ASP A 108 38.26 26.97 -14.79
N GLN A 109 38.91 26.57 -15.88
CA GLN A 109 38.30 25.75 -16.94
C GLN A 109 37.96 24.33 -16.45
N ASP A 110 38.72 23.80 -15.49
CA ASP A 110 38.47 22.49 -14.89
C ASP A 110 37.23 22.54 -13.99
N SER A 111 37.11 23.56 -13.16
CA SER A 111 35.92 23.81 -12.33
C SER A 111 34.64 23.99 -13.18
N PHE A 112 34.72 24.72 -14.30
CA PHE A 112 33.60 24.87 -15.24
C PHE A 112 33.20 23.53 -15.88
N SER A 113 34.18 22.73 -16.29
CA SER A 113 33.95 21.40 -16.87
C SER A 113 33.31 20.46 -15.83
N ALA A 114 33.78 20.51 -14.58
CA ALA A 114 33.21 19.74 -13.48
C ALA A 114 31.75 20.16 -13.17
N ALA A 115 31.46 21.47 -13.16
CA ALA A 115 30.10 21.98 -12.98
C ALA A 115 29.15 21.51 -14.09
N ARG A 116 29.61 21.55 -15.35
CA ARG A 116 28.85 21.04 -16.50
C ARG A 116 28.54 19.55 -16.37
N ILE A 117 29.53 18.75 -15.98
CA ILE A 117 29.36 17.31 -15.77
C ILE A 117 28.39 17.03 -14.62
N ALA A 118 28.55 17.72 -13.49
CA ALA A 118 27.67 17.57 -12.33
C ALA A 118 26.21 17.90 -12.66
N LEU A 119 25.96 19.02 -13.33
CA LEU A 119 24.60 19.43 -13.73
C LEU A 119 24.01 18.55 -14.84
N ALA A 120 24.83 17.95 -15.70
CA ALA A 120 24.36 16.96 -16.68
C ALA A 120 23.89 15.68 -15.99
N TYR A 121 24.64 15.18 -15.00
CA TYR A 121 24.18 14.05 -14.19
C TYR A 121 22.96 14.41 -13.32
N ASP A 122 22.88 15.62 -12.81
CA ASP A 122 21.69 16.10 -12.10
C ASP A 122 20.43 16.05 -12.98
N LEU A 123 20.52 16.52 -14.22
CA LEU A 123 19.42 16.44 -15.20
C LEU A 123 18.96 14.99 -15.42
N GLU A 124 19.89 14.04 -15.52
CA GLU A 124 19.57 12.61 -15.65
C GLU A 124 18.81 12.07 -14.43
N ILE A 125 19.23 12.46 -13.22
CA ILE A 125 18.51 12.09 -11.99
C ILE A 125 17.09 12.66 -12.02
N TRP A 126 16.88 13.89 -12.49
CA TRP A 126 15.55 14.47 -12.65
C TRP A 126 14.68 13.72 -13.67
N PHE A 127 15.25 13.23 -14.78
CA PHE A 127 14.56 12.35 -15.71
C PHE A 127 14.14 11.03 -15.03
N ILE A 128 15.00 10.41 -14.24
CA ILE A 128 14.65 9.21 -13.47
C ILE A 128 13.56 9.52 -12.44
N CYS A 129 13.62 10.67 -11.76
CA CYS A 129 12.61 11.13 -10.82
C CYS A 129 11.25 11.37 -11.49
N SER A 130 11.21 11.69 -12.80
CA SER A 130 9.96 11.80 -13.57
C SER A 130 9.11 10.51 -13.53
N LEU A 131 9.74 9.35 -13.36
CA LEU A 131 9.06 8.06 -13.26
C LEU A 131 8.11 7.98 -12.06
N LYS A 132 8.30 8.81 -11.01
CA LYS A 132 7.35 8.93 -9.87
C LYS A 132 5.94 9.22 -10.37
N PHE A 133 5.79 10.01 -11.43
CA PHE A 133 4.49 10.34 -12.01
C PHE A 133 3.88 9.18 -12.80
N ILE A 134 4.71 8.43 -13.53
CA ILE A 134 4.29 7.23 -14.27
C ILE A 134 3.82 6.14 -13.29
N GLY A 135 4.43 6.07 -12.10
CA GLY A 135 4.06 5.16 -11.02
C GLY A 135 2.59 5.26 -10.56
N VAL A 136 1.95 6.42 -10.74
CA VAL A 136 0.54 6.65 -10.38
C VAL A 136 -0.42 6.00 -11.39
N ALA A 137 0.01 5.84 -12.65
CA ALA A 137 -0.84 5.32 -13.71
C ALA A 137 -1.21 3.85 -13.48
N GLN A 138 -2.49 3.50 -13.67
CA GLN A 138 -3.00 2.15 -13.35
C GLN A 138 -2.33 1.03 -14.14
N LYS A 139 -1.96 1.29 -15.40
CA LYS A 139 -1.36 0.28 -16.29
C LYS A 139 0.16 0.17 -16.17
N LEU A 140 0.83 1.25 -15.73
CA LEU A 140 2.30 1.34 -15.73
C LEU A 140 2.88 1.25 -14.31
N GLY A 141 2.13 1.63 -13.29
CA GLY A 141 2.57 1.60 -11.91
C GLY A 141 2.99 0.22 -11.40
N PRO A 142 2.18 -0.85 -11.59
CA PRO A 142 2.59 -2.22 -11.25
C PRO A 142 3.91 -2.61 -11.93
N LYS A 143 4.08 -2.25 -13.21
CA LYS A 143 5.33 -2.54 -13.96
C LYS A 143 6.54 -1.82 -13.38
N LEU A 144 6.40 -0.57 -12.96
CA LEU A 144 7.47 0.18 -12.31
C LEU A 144 7.87 -0.44 -10.96
N VAL A 145 6.88 -0.90 -10.17
CA VAL A 145 7.13 -1.63 -8.91
C VAL A 145 7.89 -2.93 -9.15
N MET A 146 7.55 -3.66 -10.23
CA MET A 146 8.29 -4.86 -10.64
C MET A 146 9.74 -4.54 -11.00
N ILE A 147 9.96 -3.57 -11.90
CA ILE A 147 11.32 -3.16 -12.31
C ILE A 147 12.17 -2.81 -11.09
N ARG A 148 11.62 -2.04 -10.13
CA ARG A 148 12.34 -1.68 -8.90
C ARG A 148 12.79 -2.89 -8.08
N LYS A 149 11.96 -3.93 -7.99
CA LYS A 149 12.32 -5.17 -7.29
C LYS A 149 13.37 -5.97 -8.07
N MET A 150 13.24 -6.04 -9.40
CA MET A 150 14.18 -6.75 -10.27
C MET A 150 15.59 -6.12 -10.30
N ILE A 151 15.72 -4.81 -10.04
CA ILE A 151 17.02 -4.13 -9.93
C ILE A 151 17.89 -4.70 -8.79
N ILE A 152 17.28 -5.20 -7.70
CA ILE A 152 18.02 -5.80 -6.60
C ILE A 152 18.69 -7.10 -7.07
N ASP A 153 17.96 -7.93 -7.80
CA ASP A 153 18.49 -9.18 -8.38
C ASP A 153 19.57 -8.88 -9.42
N LEU A 154 19.38 -7.83 -10.23
CA LEU A 154 20.35 -7.37 -11.21
C LEU A 154 21.68 -6.97 -10.58
N PHE A 155 21.69 -6.35 -9.40
CA PHE A 155 22.92 -5.89 -8.75
C PHE A 155 23.87 -7.07 -8.44
N PHE A 156 23.32 -8.14 -7.85
CA PHE A 156 24.10 -9.36 -7.57
C PHE A 156 24.61 -10.03 -8.84
N PHE A 157 23.80 -10.04 -9.89
CA PHE A 157 24.19 -10.64 -11.15
C PHE A 157 25.24 -9.83 -11.91
N THR A 158 25.13 -8.51 -11.87
CA THR A 158 26.09 -7.56 -12.48
C THR A 158 27.49 -7.77 -11.90
N TYR A 159 27.59 -8.10 -10.61
CA TYR A 159 28.87 -8.44 -9.98
C TYR A 159 29.55 -9.67 -10.63
N ILE A 160 28.79 -10.71 -10.94
CA ILE A 160 29.30 -11.91 -11.63
C ILE A 160 29.79 -11.56 -13.05
N ILE A 161 29.01 -10.75 -13.77
CA ILE A 161 29.40 -10.25 -15.09
C ILE A 161 30.69 -9.44 -15.00
N LEU A 162 30.83 -8.55 -14.01
CA LEU A 162 32.02 -7.72 -13.84
C LEU A 162 33.29 -8.55 -13.57
N ILE A 163 33.17 -9.65 -12.80
CA ILE A 163 34.27 -10.59 -12.59
C ILE A 163 34.67 -11.25 -13.92
N ALA A 164 33.70 -11.75 -14.68
CA ALA A 164 33.95 -12.40 -15.97
C ALA A 164 34.56 -11.45 -17.00
N MET A 165 34.09 -10.19 -17.04
CA MET A 165 34.67 -9.13 -17.86
C MET A 165 36.11 -8.82 -17.46
N SER A 166 36.37 -8.68 -16.16
CA SER A 166 37.72 -8.39 -15.65
C SER A 166 38.69 -9.53 -15.96
N ALA A 167 38.26 -10.79 -15.80
CA ALA A 167 39.08 -11.95 -16.10
C ALA A 167 39.52 -12.00 -17.57
N TYR A 168 38.59 -11.80 -18.50
CA TYR A 168 38.91 -11.74 -19.92
C TYR A 168 39.79 -10.52 -20.26
N GLY A 169 39.38 -9.33 -19.80
CA GLY A 169 40.07 -8.08 -20.13
C GLY A 169 41.54 -8.10 -19.68
N ILE A 170 41.80 -8.57 -18.45
CA ILE A 170 43.17 -8.67 -17.93
C ILE A 170 43.97 -9.70 -18.73
N ALA A 171 43.38 -10.87 -19.02
CA ALA A 171 44.07 -11.94 -19.74
C ALA A 171 44.40 -11.56 -21.20
N SER A 172 43.46 -10.99 -21.96
CA SER A 172 43.71 -10.53 -23.34
C SER A 172 44.80 -9.44 -23.37
N ARG A 173 44.70 -8.44 -22.48
CA ARG A 173 45.70 -7.36 -22.42
C ARG A 173 47.07 -7.83 -21.95
N ALA A 174 47.15 -8.85 -21.09
CA ALA A 174 48.43 -9.45 -20.71
C ALA A 174 49.11 -10.19 -21.88
N MET A 175 48.36 -10.74 -22.83
CA MET A 175 48.93 -11.42 -24.01
C MET A 175 49.44 -10.45 -25.08
N HIS A 176 48.76 -9.33 -25.29
CA HIS A 176 49.07 -8.41 -26.40
C HIS A 176 49.79 -7.11 -25.98
N PHE A 177 49.61 -6.67 -24.74
CA PHE A 177 49.98 -5.33 -24.28
C PHE A 177 50.68 -5.38 -22.92
N TYR A 178 51.53 -6.39 -22.70
CA TYR A 178 52.27 -6.52 -21.46
C TYR A 178 53.23 -5.33 -21.29
N GLY A 179 53.18 -4.68 -20.11
CA GLY A 179 54.09 -3.58 -19.78
C GLY A 179 53.88 -2.27 -20.54
N THR A 180 52.80 -2.13 -21.34
CA THR A 180 52.52 -0.89 -22.09
C THR A 180 51.61 0.09 -21.36
N PHE A 181 51.00 -0.32 -20.25
CA PHE A 181 50.04 0.50 -19.51
C PHE A 181 50.66 1.02 -18.22
N ASP A 182 50.47 2.32 -17.98
CA ASP A 182 50.74 2.90 -16.67
C ASP A 182 49.75 2.35 -15.64
N PHE A 183 50.21 2.19 -14.39
CA PHE A 183 49.38 1.80 -13.27
C PHE A 183 48.50 2.98 -12.81
N ASP A 184 47.53 3.35 -13.64
CA ASP A 184 46.50 4.34 -13.37
C ASP A 184 45.11 3.68 -13.50
N GLY A 185 44.23 3.92 -12.53
CA GLY A 185 42.86 3.40 -12.54
C GLY A 185 42.09 3.81 -13.79
N ARG A 186 42.34 5.02 -14.33
CA ARG A 186 41.71 5.46 -15.59
C ARG A 186 42.19 4.67 -16.80
N ALA A 187 43.48 4.39 -16.87
CA ALA A 187 44.07 3.60 -17.95
C ALA A 187 43.55 2.15 -17.90
N ILE A 188 43.47 1.57 -16.70
CA ILE A 188 42.89 0.24 -16.47
C ILE A 188 41.44 0.21 -16.96
N PHE A 189 40.58 1.13 -16.52
CA PHE A 189 39.18 1.12 -16.94
C PHE A 189 39.02 1.29 -18.46
N ARG A 190 39.70 2.29 -19.04
CA ARG A 190 39.60 2.62 -20.47
C ARG A 190 40.13 1.52 -21.38
N ASN A 191 41.22 0.86 -21.01
CA ASN A 191 41.91 -0.07 -21.89
C ASN A 191 41.51 -1.54 -21.63
N ILE A 192 41.07 -1.87 -20.41
CA ILE A 192 40.77 -3.25 -20.00
C ILE A 192 39.27 -3.50 -19.93
N ILE A 193 38.53 -2.74 -19.12
CA ILE A 193 37.11 -3.05 -18.83
C ILE A 193 36.19 -2.51 -19.94
N TYR A 194 36.44 -1.28 -20.39
CA TYR A 194 35.57 -0.58 -21.33
C TYR A 194 35.42 -1.27 -22.70
N PRO A 195 36.47 -1.81 -23.33
CA PRO A 195 36.31 -2.53 -24.60
C PRO A 195 35.51 -3.83 -24.44
N VAL A 196 35.78 -4.58 -23.35
CA VAL A 196 35.10 -5.86 -23.06
C VAL A 196 33.62 -5.67 -22.74
N TYR A 197 33.24 -4.50 -22.22
CA TYR A 197 31.82 -4.16 -22.02
C TYR A 197 31.02 -4.22 -23.33
N TYR A 198 31.59 -3.75 -24.45
CA TYR A 198 30.92 -3.76 -25.75
C TYR A 198 30.72 -5.16 -26.33
N PHE A 199 31.48 -6.15 -25.85
CA PHE A 199 31.34 -7.54 -26.27
C PHE A 199 29.99 -8.12 -25.87
N MET A 200 29.44 -7.68 -24.74
CA MET A 200 28.09 -8.07 -24.30
C MET A 200 27.01 -7.61 -25.28
N TYR A 201 27.25 -6.53 -26.02
CA TYR A 201 26.34 -5.97 -27.00
C TYR A 201 26.66 -6.40 -28.43
N GLY A 202 27.66 -7.28 -28.62
CA GLY A 202 27.98 -7.84 -29.92
C GLY A 202 28.93 -7.00 -30.79
N SER A 203 29.57 -5.97 -30.24
CA SER A 203 30.61 -5.22 -30.96
C SER A 203 31.99 -5.80 -30.61
N PHE A 204 32.75 -6.19 -31.64
CA PHE A 204 34.07 -6.82 -31.52
C PHE A 204 35.10 -6.19 -32.44
N ASP A 205 34.78 -5.04 -33.04
CA ASP A 205 35.55 -4.52 -34.17
C ASP A 205 36.98 -4.16 -33.75
N ASP A 206 37.14 -3.57 -32.57
CA ASP A 206 38.46 -3.26 -32.00
C ASP A 206 39.30 -4.52 -31.75
N GLU A 207 38.70 -5.58 -31.18
CA GLU A 207 39.42 -6.82 -30.89
C GLU A 207 39.75 -7.60 -32.16
N ARG A 208 38.86 -7.59 -33.15
CA ARG A 208 39.11 -8.21 -34.46
C ARG A 208 40.26 -7.53 -35.17
N GLN A 209 40.28 -6.20 -35.20
CA GLN A 209 41.39 -5.45 -35.80
C GLN A 209 42.73 -5.75 -35.11
N LEU A 210 42.73 -5.90 -33.78
CA LEU A 210 43.92 -6.28 -33.02
C LEU A 210 44.42 -7.69 -33.40
N LEU A 211 43.51 -8.65 -33.51
CA LEU A 211 43.84 -10.03 -33.87
C LEU A 211 44.32 -10.16 -35.32
N ASP A 212 43.76 -9.36 -36.23
CA ASP A 212 44.16 -9.32 -37.64
C ASP A 212 45.54 -8.65 -37.83
N ALA A 213 45.85 -7.64 -37.01
CA ALA A 213 47.14 -6.93 -37.04
C ALA A 213 48.33 -7.81 -36.59
N ASP A 214 48.11 -8.69 -35.60
CA ASP A 214 49.15 -9.58 -35.07
C ASP A 214 49.47 -10.76 -36.01
N GLY A 215 48.66 -10.97 -37.05
CA GLY A 215 48.82 -12.04 -38.04
C GLY A 215 48.36 -13.43 -37.56
N TYR A 216 47.75 -14.19 -38.47
CA TYR A 216 47.08 -15.48 -38.18
C TYR A 216 47.96 -16.56 -37.51
N ASN A 217 49.30 -16.44 -37.60
CA ASN A 217 50.24 -17.44 -37.08
C ASN A 217 50.80 -17.11 -35.69
N ASN A 218 50.37 -16.02 -35.07
CA ASN A 218 50.83 -15.66 -33.73
C ASN A 218 50.11 -16.51 -32.66
N SER A 219 50.89 -17.21 -31.82
CA SER A 219 50.34 -18.06 -30.76
C SER A 219 49.50 -17.27 -29.75
N THR A 220 49.82 -15.99 -29.52
CA THR A 220 49.02 -15.12 -28.64
C THR A 220 47.69 -14.75 -29.27
N ALA A 221 47.66 -14.45 -30.58
CA ALA A 221 46.43 -14.15 -31.30
C ALA A 221 45.47 -15.36 -31.31
N ILE A 222 45.98 -16.57 -31.56
CA ILE A 222 45.17 -17.80 -31.48
C ILE A 222 44.65 -18.03 -30.05
N ALA A 223 45.49 -17.84 -29.03
CA ALA A 223 45.09 -17.98 -27.63
C ALA A 223 43.99 -16.98 -27.25
N THR A 224 44.11 -15.71 -27.69
CA THR A 224 43.11 -14.66 -27.46
C THR A 224 41.81 -14.92 -28.22
N GLN A 225 41.88 -15.43 -29.46
CA GLN A 225 40.69 -15.87 -30.22
C GLN A 225 39.93 -16.98 -29.48
N VAL A 226 40.64 -17.99 -28.99
CA VAL A 226 40.05 -19.08 -28.20
C VAL A 226 39.45 -18.53 -26.90
N LEU A 227 40.18 -17.67 -26.19
CA LEU A 227 39.72 -17.03 -24.98
C LEU A 227 38.46 -16.17 -25.22
N LEU A 228 38.42 -15.43 -26.33
CA LEU A 228 37.26 -14.63 -26.75
C LEU A 228 36.05 -15.53 -27.03
N ALA A 229 36.25 -16.66 -27.71
CA ALA A 229 35.18 -17.61 -27.97
C ALA A 229 34.58 -18.18 -26.66
N PHE A 230 35.44 -18.53 -25.70
CA PHE A 230 34.98 -18.96 -24.37
C PHE A 230 34.28 -17.86 -23.59
N HIS A 231 34.82 -16.63 -23.62
CA HIS A 231 34.19 -15.48 -22.98
C HIS A 231 32.79 -15.21 -23.54
N MET A 232 32.63 -15.28 -24.86
CA MET A 232 31.36 -15.11 -25.55
C MET A 232 30.34 -16.19 -25.19
N LEU A 233 30.77 -17.45 -25.15
CA LEU A 233 29.90 -18.54 -24.72
C LEU A 233 29.47 -18.32 -23.26
N PHE A 234 30.42 -18.01 -22.39
CA PHE A 234 30.14 -17.89 -20.97
C PHE A 234 29.29 -16.66 -20.64
N VAL A 235 29.67 -15.46 -21.10
CA VAL A 235 28.94 -14.23 -20.78
C VAL A 235 27.67 -14.12 -21.62
N ASN A 236 27.78 -14.17 -22.95
CA ASN A 236 26.64 -13.83 -23.81
C ASN A 236 25.64 -14.98 -23.96
N ILE A 237 26.12 -16.22 -24.04
CA ILE A 237 25.21 -17.37 -24.19
C ILE A 237 24.75 -17.88 -22.84
N LEU A 238 25.62 -17.96 -21.83
CA LEU A 238 25.24 -18.51 -20.53
C LEU A 238 24.72 -17.42 -19.56
N LEU A 239 25.53 -16.42 -19.21
CA LEU A 239 25.16 -15.45 -18.17
C LEU A 239 23.99 -14.55 -18.59
N ILE A 240 23.99 -13.98 -19.79
CA ILE A 240 22.88 -13.12 -20.23
C ILE A 240 21.57 -13.90 -20.32
N ASN A 241 21.58 -15.13 -20.83
CA ASN A 241 20.37 -15.97 -20.88
C ASN A 241 19.89 -16.38 -19.48
N LEU A 242 20.81 -16.66 -18.56
CA LEU A 242 20.47 -16.91 -17.17
C LEU A 242 19.87 -15.66 -16.51
N LEU A 243 20.37 -14.45 -16.81
CA LEU A 243 19.80 -13.19 -16.33
C LEU A 243 18.37 -12.99 -16.84
N ILE A 244 18.11 -13.28 -18.12
CA ILE A 244 16.76 -13.23 -18.70
C ILE A 244 15.83 -14.24 -18.01
N ALA A 245 16.32 -15.45 -17.70
CA ALA A 245 15.55 -16.46 -16.98
C ALA A 245 15.23 -16.03 -15.54
N MET A 246 16.21 -15.48 -14.81
CA MET A 246 16.03 -14.92 -13.47
C MET A 246 15.03 -13.78 -13.48
N PHE A 247 15.12 -12.86 -14.43
CA PHE A 247 14.14 -11.79 -14.61
C PHE A 247 12.74 -12.30 -14.89
N SER A 248 12.61 -13.34 -15.70
CA SER A 248 11.30 -13.97 -15.97
C SER A 248 10.71 -14.62 -14.71
N TYR A 249 11.55 -15.31 -13.93
CA TYR A 249 11.16 -15.92 -12.66
C TYR A 249 10.72 -14.87 -11.62
N THR A 250 11.55 -13.85 -11.37
CA THR A 250 11.21 -12.75 -10.46
C THR A 250 9.96 -12.01 -10.94
N PHE A 251 9.83 -11.75 -12.24
CA PHE A 251 8.64 -11.12 -12.81
C PHE A 251 7.37 -11.89 -12.46
N GLN A 252 7.37 -13.22 -12.67
CA GLN A 252 6.21 -14.07 -12.34
C GLN A 252 5.92 -14.07 -10.83
N GLN A 253 6.93 -14.28 -9.99
CA GLN A 253 6.77 -14.31 -8.53
C GLN A 253 6.23 -12.97 -7.98
N VAL A 254 6.73 -11.85 -8.51
CA VAL A 254 6.39 -10.53 -8.01
C VAL A 254 5.04 -10.07 -8.56
N GLN A 255 4.67 -10.44 -9.79
CA GLN A 255 3.41 -10.05 -10.44
C GLN A 255 2.17 -10.37 -9.58
N ASP A 256 2.12 -11.54 -8.94
CA ASP A 256 0.97 -11.99 -8.13
C ASP A 256 0.66 -11.10 -6.92
N HIS A 257 1.67 -10.39 -6.40
CA HIS A 257 1.53 -9.48 -5.26
C HIS A 257 1.75 -8.00 -5.61
N THR A 258 2.09 -7.71 -6.86
CA THR A 258 2.44 -6.35 -7.30
C THR A 258 1.25 -5.41 -7.22
N ASP A 259 0.05 -5.88 -7.56
CA ASP A 259 -1.14 -5.05 -7.56
C ASP A 259 -1.48 -4.52 -6.16
N LEU A 260 -1.31 -5.35 -5.12
CA LEU A 260 -1.53 -4.93 -3.74
C LEU A 260 -0.49 -3.89 -3.30
N VAL A 261 0.79 -4.16 -3.58
CA VAL A 261 1.89 -3.24 -3.24
C VAL A 261 1.72 -1.91 -3.97
N TRP A 262 1.40 -1.95 -5.26
CA TRP A 262 1.15 -0.75 -6.05
C TRP A 262 -0.06 0.04 -5.55
N ARG A 263 -1.17 -0.61 -5.16
CA ARG A 263 -2.33 0.09 -4.58
C ARG A 263 -1.97 0.81 -3.29
N TYR A 264 -1.14 0.21 -2.43
CA TYR A 264 -0.64 0.83 -1.20
C TYR A 264 0.29 2.03 -1.49
N GLU A 265 1.23 1.86 -2.42
CA GLU A 265 2.15 2.93 -2.87
C GLU A 265 1.37 4.08 -3.50
N ARG A 266 0.38 3.78 -4.35
CA ARG A 266 -0.50 4.76 -4.99
C ARG A 266 -1.29 5.56 -3.96
N TYR A 267 -1.86 4.91 -2.94
CA TYR A 267 -2.56 5.61 -1.86
C TYR A 267 -1.62 6.61 -1.16
N THR A 268 -0.41 6.18 -0.85
CA THR A 268 0.60 7.00 -0.16
C THR A 268 1.00 8.21 -1.01
N LEU A 269 1.26 8.00 -2.31
CA LEU A 269 1.56 9.08 -3.26
C LEU A 269 0.40 10.06 -3.40
N ILE A 270 -0.83 9.56 -3.58
CA ILE A 270 -2.02 10.41 -3.72
C ILE A 270 -2.21 11.27 -2.47
N ARG A 271 -2.08 10.68 -1.28
CA ARG A 271 -2.15 11.41 -0.01
C ARG A 271 -1.09 12.51 0.08
N GLU A 272 0.15 12.23 -0.32
CA GLU A 272 1.22 13.23 -0.39
C GLU A 272 0.86 14.39 -1.33
N TYR A 273 0.28 14.10 -2.50
CA TYR A 273 -0.12 15.11 -3.48
C TYR A 273 -1.30 15.97 -3.04
N PHE A 274 -2.24 15.42 -2.25
CA PHE A 274 -3.37 16.18 -1.72
C PHE A 274 -2.97 17.30 -0.75
N ASP A 275 -1.85 17.13 -0.03
CA ASP A 275 -1.31 18.11 0.91
C ASP A 275 -0.42 19.17 0.24
N ARG A 276 -0.13 19.03 -1.07
CA ARG A 276 0.64 20.02 -1.83
C ARG A 276 -0.29 21.20 -2.24
N PRO A 277 0.18 22.46 -2.18
CA PRO A 277 -0.57 23.58 -2.72
C PRO A 277 -0.85 23.35 -4.21
N THR A 278 -2.05 23.67 -4.67
CA THR A 278 -2.53 23.39 -6.04
C THR A 278 -1.81 24.18 -7.15
N LEU A 279 -0.81 25.00 -6.80
CA LEU A 279 -0.05 25.81 -7.74
C LEU A 279 1.21 25.06 -8.19
N PHE A 280 1.55 25.18 -9.48
CA PHE A 280 2.73 24.58 -10.11
C PHE A 280 4.05 25.12 -9.51
N PRO A 281 5.11 24.31 -9.30
CA PRO A 281 6.45 24.71 -8.83
C PRO A 281 6.96 26.16 -9.04
N PRO A 282 7.02 26.76 -10.25
CA PRO A 282 7.43 28.17 -10.39
C PRO A 282 6.43 29.17 -9.79
N PHE A 283 5.14 28.85 -9.68
CA PHE A 283 4.12 29.71 -9.05
C PHE A 283 3.89 29.40 -7.57
N ILE A 284 4.48 28.32 -7.05
CA ILE A 284 4.46 28.00 -5.61
C ILE A 284 5.12 29.12 -4.80
N ILE A 285 6.12 29.81 -5.37
CA ILE A 285 6.78 30.98 -4.76
C ILE A 285 5.75 32.03 -4.34
N ILE A 286 4.76 32.32 -5.18
CA ILE A 286 3.72 33.32 -4.87
C ILE A 286 2.87 32.85 -3.68
N SER A 287 2.57 31.55 -3.59
CA SER A 287 1.87 30.96 -2.46
C SER A 287 2.70 31.05 -1.17
N HIS A 288 3.99 30.71 -1.23
CA HIS A 288 4.88 30.81 -0.07
C HIS A 288 5.13 32.26 0.36
N ILE A 289 5.30 33.18 -0.59
CA ILE A 289 5.38 34.61 -0.31
C ILE A 289 4.08 35.10 0.33
N TYR A 290 2.92 34.70 -0.17
CA TYR A 290 1.64 35.05 0.44
C TYR A 290 1.50 34.49 1.88
N GLU A 291 1.92 33.24 2.11
CA GLU A 291 1.90 32.65 3.44
C GLU A 291 2.91 33.29 4.39
N LEU A 292 4.09 33.65 3.90
CA LEU A 292 5.13 34.37 4.64
C LEU A 292 4.67 35.78 5.00
N ILE A 293 4.11 36.52 4.03
CA ILE A 293 3.50 37.85 4.26
C ILE A 293 2.39 37.74 5.29
N LYS A 294 1.50 36.76 5.16
CA LYS A 294 0.42 36.51 6.12
C LYS A 294 0.95 36.13 7.50
N TYR A 295 2.03 35.37 7.59
CA TYR A 295 2.70 35.03 8.83
C TYR A 295 3.29 36.27 9.51
N ILE A 296 4.00 37.12 8.75
CA ILE A 296 4.56 38.39 9.22
C ILE A 296 3.43 39.34 9.66
N TYR A 297 2.35 39.43 8.88
CA TYR A 297 1.18 40.25 9.20
C TYR A 297 0.44 39.78 10.46
N ARG A 298 0.45 38.47 10.74
CA ARG A 298 -0.10 37.87 11.96
C ARG A 298 0.80 38.05 13.19
N ARG A 299 2.10 38.35 13.01
CA ARG A 299 3.04 38.71 14.09
C ARG A 299 3.05 40.21 14.41
N LEU A 300 2.44 41.05 13.58
CA LEU A 300 2.18 42.45 13.94
C LEU A 300 1.09 42.52 15.03
N PRO A 301 1.23 43.37 16.05
CA PRO A 301 0.35 43.42 17.23
C PRO A 301 -0.98 44.15 16.91
N THR A 302 -1.71 43.67 15.91
CA THR A 302 -3.05 44.16 15.59
C THR A 302 -4.06 43.02 15.68
N ASN A 303 -4.87 43.13 16.72
CA ASN A 303 -6.02 42.34 17.11
C ASN A 303 -6.83 41.73 15.94
N ARG A 304 -6.86 40.39 15.86
CA ARG A 304 -8.08 39.56 15.89
C ARG A 304 -7.72 38.09 15.71
N GLN A 305 -8.10 37.30 16.70
CA GLN A 305 -8.16 35.85 16.61
C GLN A 305 -9.01 35.44 15.40
N GLN A 306 -8.38 34.78 14.43
CA GLN A 306 -9.02 33.70 13.68
C GLN A 306 -7.96 32.62 13.48
N SER A 307 -8.08 31.55 14.27
CA SER A 307 -7.39 30.29 14.08
C SER A 307 -7.86 29.64 12.77
N PHE A 308 -7.35 30.13 11.65
CA PHE A 308 -7.34 29.40 10.39
C PHE A 308 -5.96 28.80 10.23
N GLY A 309 -5.76 27.67 10.93
CA GLY A 309 -4.67 26.72 10.74
C GLY A 309 -5.30 25.33 10.60
N ARG A 310 -4.78 24.55 9.64
CA ARG A 310 -5.27 23.24 9.16
C ARG A 310 -6.35 23.34 8.07
N LYS A 311 -5.91 23.63 6.84
CA LYS A 311 -6.74 23.57 5.65
C LYS A 311 -6.88 22.13 5.15
N SER A 312 -8.08 21.84 4.66
CA SER A 312 -8.52 20.68 3.87
C SER A 312 -8.97 19.43 4.62
N GLU A 313 -8.16 18.42 4.90
CA GLU A 313 -8.70 17.09 5.24
C GLU A 313 -9.35 16.99 6.63
N ALA A 314 -8.66 17.52 7.65
CA ALA A 314 -9.17 17.46 9.01
C ALA A 314 -10.44 18.31 9.22
N LYS A 315 -10.81 19.18 8.28
CA LYS A 315 -12.05 19.96 8.37
C LYS A 315 -13.20 19.23 7.69
N THR A 316 -12.98 18.58 6.55
CA THR A 316 -14.01 17.81 5.84
C THR A 316 -14.31 16.50 6.57
N PHE A 317 -13.29 15.72 6.96
CA PHE A 317 -13.49 14.50 7.74
C PHE A 317 -14.01 14.78 9.15
N LYS A 318 -13.50 15.82 9.85
CA LYS A 318 -14.08 16.20 11.15
C LYS A 318 -15.45 16.86 11.02
N MET A 319 -15.81 17.52 9.91
CA MET A 319 -17.19 18.01 9.71
C MET A 319 -18.16 16.85 9.49
N ILE A 320 -17.76 15.85 8.72
CA ILE A 320 -18.58 14.65 8.48
C ILE A 320 -18.73 13.84 9.78
N ALA A 321 -17.65 13.66 10.53
CA ALA A 321 -17.66 12.99 11.84
C ALA A 321 -18.34 13.82 12.95
N ALA A 322 -18.28 15.16 12.89
CA ALA A 322 -18.95 16.02 13.89
C ALA A 322 -20.47 16.10 13.68
N ASN A 323 -20.98 15.61 12.54
CA ASN A 323 -22.41 15.54 12.33
C ASN A 323 -22.96 14.24 12.93
N LYS A 324 -23.52 14.34 14.14
CA LYS A 324 -24.09 13.21 14.89
C LYS A 324 -25.12 12.38 14.11
N SER A 325 -25.84 12.98 13.15
CA SER A 325 -26.79 12.22 12.31
C SER A 325 -26.06 11.29 11.34
N VAL A 326 -24.98 11.78 10.72
CA VAL A 326 -24.17 11.03 9.76
C VAL A 326 -23.38 9.94 10.47
N GLU A 327 -22.85 10.21 11.65
CA GLU A 327 -22.17 9.21 12.48
C GLU A 327 -23.08 8.01 12.80
N LYS A 328 -24.34 8.28 13.18
CA LYS A 328 -25.32 7.23 13.44
C LYS A 328 -25.60 6.37 12.20
N ASP A 329 -25.83 7.00 11.06
CA ASP A 329 -26.10 6.30 9.80
C ASP A 329 -24.91 5.40 9.38
N TRP A 330 -23.67 5.85 9.59
CA TRP A 330 -22.47 5.04 9.36
C TRP A 330 -22.37 3.85 10.32
N THR A 331 -22.66 4.04 11.61
CA THR A 331 -22.61 2.94 12.59
C THR A 331 -23.71 1.90 12.37
N ASP A 332 -24.89 2.33 11.94
CA ASP A 332 -26.01 1.45 11.60
C ASP A 332 -25.66 0.62 10.35
N PHE A 333 -25.05 1.27 9.34
CA PHE A 333 -24.54 0.59 8.14
C PHE A 333 -23.41 -0.40 8.47
N GLU A 334 -22.44 -0.01 9.27
CA GLU A 334 -21.32 -0.88 9.67
C GLU A 334 -21.83 -2.11 10.44
N SER A 335 -22.78 -1.93 11.35
CA SER A 335 -23.42 -3.03 12.09
C SER A 335 -24.18 -3.97 11.15
N TYR A 336 -24.96 -3.42 10.20
CA TYR A 336 -25.65 -4.22 9.20
C TYR A 336 -24.67 -5.02 8.32
N ALA A 337 -23.65 -4.37 7.76
CA ALA A 337 -22.65 -5.01 6.91
C ALA A 337 -21.87 -6.10 7.67
N THR A 338 -21.49 -5.84 8.93
CA THR A 338 -20.80 -6.81 9.79
C THR A 338 -21.68 -8.02 10.07
N ASN A 339 -22.97 -7.81 10.37
CA ASN A 339 -23.92 -8.91 10.60
C ASN A 339 -24.16 -9.75 9.34
N VAL A 340 -24.27 -9.11 8.17
CA VAL A 340 -24.41 -9.82 6.89
C VAL A 340 -23.14 -10.63 6.59
N TYR A 341 -21.96 -10.05 6.80
CA TYR A 341 -20.68 -10.74 6.59
C TYR A 341 -20.49 -11.91 7.58
N ALA A 342 -20.78 -11.71 8.87
CA ALA A 342 -20.74 -12.76 9.89
C ALA A 342 -21.69 -13.91 9.54
N ARG A 343 -22.91 -13.59 9.10
CA ARG A 343 -23.88 -14.60 8.61
C ARG A 343 -23.34 -15.32 7.38
N SER A 344 -22.71 -14.62 6.45
CA SER A 344 -22.10 -15.22 5.26
C SER A 344 -20.98 -16.20 5.62
N LEU A 345 -20.11 -15.85 6.59
CA LEU A 345 -19.06 -16.72 7.11
C LEU A 345 -19.62 -17.99 7.76
N LEU A 346 -20.69 -17.86 8.55
CA LEU A 346 -21.38 -19.00 9.16
C LEU A 346 -22.00 -19.91 8.09
N THR A 347 -22.51 -19.34 6.99
CA THR A 347 -23.07 -20.12 5.88
C THR A 347 -22.02 -20.67 4.90
N SER A 348 -20.82 -20.07 4.84
CA SER A 348 -19.75 -20.45 3.91
C SER A 348 -18.70 -21.37 4.50
N GLN A 349 -18.77 -21.73 5.79
CA GLN A 349 -17.94 -22.81 6.33
C GLN A 349 -18.24 -24.10 5.54
N PRO A 350 -17.24 -24.71 4.89
CA PRO A 350 -17.48 -25.88 4.09
C PRO A 350 -17.76 -27.07 5.01
N THR A 351 -18.77 -27.86 4.65
CA THR A 351 -19.14 -29.17 5.21
C THR A 351 -18.00 -30.22 5.13
N THR A 352 -16.75 -29.81 4.87
CA THR A 352 -15.58 -30.67 4.65
C THR A 352 -14.51 -30.56 5.75
N ALA A 353 -14.73 -29.80 6.81
CA ALA A 353 -13.94 -29.94 8.04
C ALA A 353 -14.61 -31.01 8.93
N ILE A 354 -14.23 -32.26 8.72
CA ILE A 354 -14.60 -33.35 9.63
C ILE A 354 -13.88 -33.08 10.97
N VAL A 355 -14.67 -32.92 12.04
CA VAL A 355 -14.33 -32.80 13.49
C VAL A 355 -13.91 -31.38 13.96
N PRO A 356 -14.63 -30.71 14.92
CA PRO A 356 -15.51 -31.23 15.97
C PRO A 356 -16.89 -30.52 16.01
N SER A 357 -17.88 -31.03 15.28
CA SER A 357 -19.28 -30.55 15.37
C SER A 357 -20.30 -31.68 15.43
N THR A 358 -19.85 -32.94 15.38
CA THR A 358 -20.68 -34.12 15.61
C THR A 358 -20.98 -34.34 17.09
N THR A 359 -20.10 -33.95 18.03
CA THR A 359 -20.36 -34.09 19.47
C THR A 359 -21.53 -33.24 19.91
N ASN A 360 -21.51 -31.92 19.67
CA ASN A 360 -22.56 -31.01 20.16
C ASN A 360 -23.92 -31.24 19.49
N SER A 361 -23.93 -31.70 18.23
CA SER A 361 -25.18 -31.97 17.51
C SER A 361 -25.82 -33.29 17.94
N GLN A 362 -25.01 -34.31 18.27
CA GLN A 362 -25.52 -35.57 18.84
C GLN A 362 -25.90 -35.41 20.32
N GLU A 363 -25.18 -34.60 21.10
CA GLU A 363 -25.54 -34.24 22.48
C GLU A 363 -26.84 -33.45 22.51
N ALA A 364 -26.97 -32.39 21.70
CA ALA A 364 -28.20 -31.61 21.64
C ALA A 364 -29.40 -32.43 21.14
N ALA A 365 -29.19 -33.31 20.15
CA ALA A 365 -30.24 -34.23 19.71
C ALA A 365 -30.58 -35.28 20.79
N GLY A 366 -29.59 -35.77 21.53
CA GLY A 366 -29.77 -36.68 22.66
C GLY A 366 -30.52 -36.03 23.82
N ASP A 367 -30.21 -34.78 24.15
CA ASP A 367 -30.87 -34.01 25.19
C ASP A 367 -32.32 -33.68 24.81
N ILE A 368 -32.57 -33.29 23.56
CA ILE A 368 -33.92 -33.06 23.05
C ILE A 368 -34.73 -34.36 23.08
N GLN A 369 -34.13 -35.49 22.67
CA GLN A 369 -34.79 -36.79 22.70
C GLN A 369 -35.09 -37.27 24.14
N THR A 370 -34.18 -36.99 25.08
CA THR A 370 -34.36 -37.34 26.50
C THR A 370 -35.43 -36.46 27.16
N SER A 371 -35.45 -35.17 26.85
CA SER A 371 -36.49 -34.24 27.30
C SER A 371 -37.86 -34.67 26.77
N MET A 372 -37.99 -34.94 25.46
CA MET A 372 -39.24 -35.40 24.86
C MET A 372 -39.72 -36.74 25.45
N MET A 373 -38.81 -37.68 25.74
CA MET A 373 -39.17 -38.95 26.36
C MET A 373 -39.69 -38.78 27.79
N THR A 374 -39.18 -37.79 28.52
CA THR A 374 -39.62 -37.46 29.87
C THR A 374 -41.01 -36.82 29.85
N ASP A 375 -41.23 -35.86 28.94
CA ASP A 375 -42.53 -35.22 28.74
C ASP A 375 -43.60 -36.25 28.32
N PHE A 376 -43.25 -37.20 27.43
CA PHE A 376 -44.17 -38.27 27.02
C PHE A 376 -44.55 -39.20 28.18
N LYS A 377 -43.61 -39.52 29.07
CA LYS A 377 -43.89 -40.33 30.27
C LYS A 377 -44.86 -39.60 31.20
N GLN A 378 -44.60 -38.32 31.46
CA GLN A 378 -45.48 -37.51 32.30
C GLN A 378 -46.89 -37.42 31.71
N LEU A 379 -47.00 -37.15 30.41
CA LEU A 379 -48.29 -37.09 29.72
C LEU A 379 -49.05 -38.43 29.81
N ASN A 380 -48.36 -39.56 29.71
CA ASN A 380 -48.99 -40.87 29.80
C ASN A 380 -49.48 -41.19 31.22
N GLU A 381 -48.75 -40.77 32.25
CA GLU A 381 -49.19 -40.88 33.65
C GLU A 381 -50.41 -40.00 33.92
N ASP A 382 -50.42 -38.76 33.43
CA ASP A 382 -51.54 -37.83 33.57
C ASP A 382 -52.80 -38.37 32.88
N VAL A 383 -52.67 -38.88 31.64
CA VAL A 383 -53.78 -39.51 30.91
C VAL A 383 -54.33 -40.73 31.67
N THR A 384 -53.46 -41.51 32.30
CA THR A 384 -53.87 -42.70 33.07
C THR A 384 -54.61 -42.30 34.35
N SER A 385 -54.11 -41.28 35.06
CA SER A 385 -54.78 -40.70 36.23
C SER A 385 -56.16 -40.14 35.87
N MET A 386 -56.24 -39.40 34.76
CA MET A 386 -57.48 -38.80 34.28
C MET A 386 -58.51 -39.88 33.89
N LYS A 387 -58.08 -40.97 33.23
CA LYS A 387 -58.94 -42.13 32.96
C LYS A 387 -59.51 -42.72 34.24
N LYS A 388 -58.70 -42.85 35.29
CA LYS A 388 -59.15 -43.37 36.59
C LYS A 388 -60.18 -42.44 37.23
N ALA A 389 -59.94 -41.13 37.22
CA ALA A 389 -60.88 -40.14 37.75
C ALA A 389 -62.23 -40.14 37.00
N VAL A 390 -62.21 -40.31 35.67
CA VAL A 390 -63.43 -40.42 34.86
C VAL A 390 -64.22 -41.67 35.19
N ILE A 391 -63.56 -42.81 35.43
CA ILE A 391 -64.23 -44.05 35.86
C ILE A 391 -64.90 -43.86 37.22
N ASP A 392 -64.23 -43.19 38.15
CA ASP A 392 -64.74 -42.93 39.50
C ASP A 392 -65.95 -41.97 39.49
N LEU A 393 -65.86 -40.89 38.70
CA LEU A 393 -66.99 -39.97 38.46
C LEU A 393 -68.20 -40.69 37.85
N ARG A 394 -67.96 -41.63 36.93
CA ARG A 394 -69.04 -42.45 36.35
C ARG A 394 -69.69 -43.34 37.41
N ALA A 395 -68.90 -43.96 38.29
CA ALA A 395 -69.42 -44.78 39.38
C ALA A 395 -70.30 -43.94 40.33
N HIS A 396 -69.84 -42.76 40.73
CA HIS A 396 -70.65 -41.85 41.55
C HIS A 396 -71.92 -41.36 40.85
N ALA A 397 -71.87 -41.10 39.54
CA ALA A 397 -73.07 -40.74 38.78
C ALA A 397 -74.10 -41.89 38.75
N GLU A 398 -73.65 -43.14 38.67
CA GLU A 398 -74.53 -44.32 38.77
C GLU A 398 -75.12 -44.49 40.18
N GLU A 399 -74.36 -44.21 41.24
CA GLU A 399 -74.87 -44.18 42.63
C GLU A 399 -75.92 -43.09 42.83
N VAL A 400 -75.66 -41.87 42.37
CA VAL A 400 -76.60 -40.74 42.47
C VAL A 400 -77.87 -41.03 41.69
N SER A 401 -77.75 -41.59 40.48
CA SER A 401 -78.90 -42.03 39.68
C SER A 401 -79.75 -43.08 40.42
N THR A 402 -79.09 -44.04 41.09
CA THR A 402 -79.78 -45.05 41.90
C THR A 402 -80.47 -44.43 43.11
N CYS A 403 -79.78 -43.54 43.83
CA CYS A 403 -80.35 -42.83 44.98
C CYS A 403 -81.55 -41.96 44.57
N MET A 404 -81.46 -41.28 43.42
CA MET A 404 -82.53 -40.44 42.88
C MET A 404 -83.75 -41.26 42.44
N LYS A 405 -83.56 -42.49 41.92
CA LYS A 405 -84.65 -43.44 41.70
C LYS A 405 -85.33 -43.84 43.01
N TRP A 406 -84.55 -44.19 44.04
CA TRP A 406 -85.09 -44.48 45.37
C TRP A 406 -85.86 -43.30 45.96
N MET A 407 -85.35 -42.07 45.80
CA MET A 407 -85.97 -40.86 46.30
C MET A 407 -87.26 -40.51 45.55
N MET A 408 -87.30 -40.68 44.22
CA MET A 408 -88.54 -40.55 43.44
C MET A 408 -89.58 -41.60 43.85
N GLU A 409 -89.17 -42.83 44.10
CA GLU A 409 -90.09 -43.88 44.57
C GLU A 409 -90.62 -43.57 45.98
N ALA A 410 -89.78 -43.05 46.88
CA ALA A 410 -90.19 -42.59 48.20
C ALA A 410 -91.14 -41.37 48.13
N MET A 411 -90.84 -40.37 47.29
CA MET A 411 -91.68 -39.18 47.12
C MET A 411 -93.03 -39.49 46.46
N SER A 412 -93.10 -40.47 45.55
CA SER A 412 -94.38 -40.91 44.97
C SER A 412 -95.35 -41.51 45.99
N ARG A 413 -94.85 -41.88 47.19
CA ARG A 413 -95.65 -42.43 48.30
C ARG A 413 -96.14 -41.37 49.29
N VAL A 414 -95.78 -40.09 49.14
CA VAL A 414 -96.13 -39.03 50.10
C VAL A 414 -96.91 -37.89 49.42
N LYS A 415 -98.18 -37.69 49.80
CA LYS A 415 -98.99 -36.50 49.42
C LYS A 415 -98.55 -35.30 50.27
N MET A 416 -97.79 -34.35 49.71
CA MET A 416 -97.36 -33.14 50.42
C MET A 416 -98.02 -31.84 49.93
N SER A 417 -98.32 -31.02 50.95
CA SER A 417 -99.07 -29.76 51.02
C SER A 417 -98.32 -28.56 50.42
N LYS A 418 -99.07 -27.54 49.99
CA LYS A 418 -98.58 -26.31 49.37
C LYS A 418 -98.31 -25.22 50.42
N ASP A 419 -97.05 -25.02 50.80
CA ASP A 419 -96.53 -23.75 51.33
C ASP A 419 -95.04 -23.60 50.94
N PRO A 420 -94.56 -22.38 50.57
CA PRO A 420 -93.20 -22.18 50.05
C PRO A 420 -92.12 -22.05 51.14
N PRO A 421 -90.86 -22.50 50.90
CA PRO A 421 -89.78 -22.45 51.89
C PRO A 421 -89.00 -21.12 51.91
N PRO A 422 -88.38 -20.73 53.05
CA PRO A 422 -87.60 -19.50 53.22
C PRO A 422 -86.15 -19.58 52.68
N PRO A 423 -85.44 -18.44 52.47
CA PRO A 423 -84.17 -18.40 51.74
C PRO A 423 -82.95 -18.87 52.55
N LEU A 424 -82.04 -19.58 51.86
CA LEU A 424 -80.80 -20.14 52.39
C LEU A 424 -79.67 -19.08 52.51
N LYS A 425 -79.04 -19.01 53.68
CA LYS A 425 -77.74 -18.34 53.91
C LYS A 425 -76.64 -19.39 53.83
N LEU A 426 -75.63 -19.19 52.98
CA LEU A 426 -74.40 -20.00 52.98
C LEU A 426 -73.21 -19.14 53.43
N SER A 427 -72.60 -19.56 54.53
CA SER A 427 -71.38 -19.03 55.11
C SER A 427 -70.14 -19.59 54.40
N VAL A 428 -69.20 -18.70 54.08
CA VAL A 428 -67.85 -19.00 53.58
C VAL A 428 -66.97 -19.47 54.73
N THR A 429 -66.21 -20.54 54.54
CA THR A 429 -65.03 -20.86 55.36
C THR A 429 -63.84 -21.10 54.43
N THR A 430 -62.89 -20.17 54.47
CA THR A 430 -61.54 -20.27 53.91
C THR A 430 -60.67 -21.18 54.78
N THR A 431 -59.89 -22.07 54.17
CA THR A 431 -58.66 -22.61 54.77
C THR A 431 -57.53 -22.45 53.76
N ASP A 432 -56.71 -21.44 54.00
CA ASP A 432 -55.33 -21.34 53.52
C ASP A 432 -54.50 -22.50 54.08
N LEU A 433 -53.61 -23.07 53.26
CA LEU A 433 -52.31 -23.56 53.68
C LEU A 433 -51.31 -23.36 52.53
N ARG A 434 -50.18 -22.78 52.92
CA ARG A 434 -49.08 -22.19 52.14
C ARG A 434 -47.88 -23.17 52.11
N SER A 435 -46.88 -22.82 51.29
CA SER A 435 -45.45 -23.23 51.28
C SER A 435 -45.13 -24.65 50.82
N ASP A 436 -44.06 -24.95 50.08
CA ASP A 436 -42.95 -24.18 49.48
C ASP A 436 -42.36 -25.10 48.40
N THR A 437 -42.07 -24.57 47.20
CA THR A 437 -40.79 -24.63 46.45
C THR A 437 -41.01 -24.14 45.03
#